data_AF-A0A1V5GDM8-F1
#
_entry.id   AF-A0A1V5GDM8-F1
#
_cell.length_a   1.000
_cell.length_b   1.000
_cell.length_c   1.000
_cell.angle_alpha   90.00
_cell.angle_beta   90.00
_cell.angle_gamma   90.00
#
_symmetry.space_group_name_H-M   'P 1'
#
loop_
_entity.id
_entity.type
_entity.pdbx_description
1 polymer ?
#
loop_
_entity_poly.entity_id
_entity_poly.type
_entity_poly.pdbx_seq_one_letter_code
_entity_poly.pdbx_strand_id
1 'polypeptide(L)'
;MTNEQKTAIRKMRLQGLGYRATAATLGLKVHNVEEYCKSHGLAGDGALVKLNYPIWCQQNNRCMVCGDKLQQPKTGRRKRFCSGRCRTRYCLMKKSMEE
;
A
#
# COMPACT_ATOMS: atom_id res chain seq x y z
N MET A 1 0.85 7.68 -15.90
CA MET A 1 1.07 6.43 -15.13
C MET A 1 -0.24 5.67 -15.07
N THR A 2 -0.28 4.46 -15.64
CA THR A 2 -1.50 3.65 -15.74
C THR A 2 -1.90 3.02 -14.40
N ASN A 3 -3.09 2.44 -14.31
CA ASN A 3 -3.55 1.80 -13.07
C ASN A 3 -2.75 0.53 -12.77
N GLU A 4 -2.37 -0.22 -13.80
CA GLU A 4 -1.54 -1.42 -13.69
C GLU A 4 -0.16 -1.06 -13.15
N GLN A 5 0.44 0.02 -13.66
CA GLN A 5 1.71 0.55 -13.17
C GLN A 5 1.63 0.99 -11.71
N LYS A 6 0.55 1.69 -11.31
CA LYS A 6 0.32 2.08 -9.90
C LYS A 6 0.26 0.84 -8.98
N THR A 7 -0.49 -0.18 -9.38
CA THR A 7 -0.59 -1.44 -8.63
C THR A 7 0.77 -2.14 -8.54
N ALA A 8 1.55 -2.16 -9.62
CA ALA A 8 2.88 -2.74 -9.63
C ALA A 8 3.86 -2.00 -8.71
N ILE A 9 3.92 -0.65 -8.80
CA ILE A 9 4.75 0.19 -7.91
C ILE A 9 4.44 -0.14 -6.46
N ARG A 10 3.15 -0.12 -6.08
CA ARG A 10 2.73 -0.43 -4.72
C ARG A 10 3.21 -1.81 -4.28
N LYS A 11 3.00 -2.84 -5.10
CA LYS A 11 3.43 -4.21 -4.78
C LYS A 11 4.94 -4.27 -4.51
N MET A 12 5.73 -3.68 -5.40
CA MET A 12 7.19 -3.64 -5.29
C MET A 12 7.67 -2.88 -4.04
N ARG A 13 7.06 -1.73 -3.75
CA ARG A 13 7.38 -0.94 -2.54
C ARG A 13 7.04 -1.69 -1.26
N LEU A 14 5.91 -2.39 -1.21
CA LEU A 14 5.53 -3.24 -0.07
C LEU A 14 6.38 -4.51 0.05
N GLN A 15 7.07 -4.91 -1.00
CA GLN A 15 8.08 -5.98 -0.94
C GLN A 15 9.43 -5.47 -0.40
N GLY A 16 9.63 -4.16 -0.30
CA GLY A 16 10.86 -3.54 0.19
C GLY A 16 11.75 -2.95 -0.90
N LEU A 17 11.34 -2.98 -2.18
CA LEU A 17 12.16 -2.51 -3.29
C LEU A 17 12.25 -0.97 -3.32
N GLY A 18 13.43 -0.43 -3.64
CA GLY A 18 13.69 1.01 -3.78
C GLY A 18 13.05 1.66 -5.02
N TYR A 19 13.08 2.99 -5.09
CA TYR A 19 12.52 3.74 -6.24
C TYR A 19 13.21 3.41 -7.56
N ARG A 20 14.55 3.38 -7.57
CA ARG A 20 15.35 3.08 -8.78
C ARG A 20 15.06 1.69 -9.33
N ALA A 21 15.03 0.67 -8.47
CA ALA A 21 14.69 -0.70 -8.86
C ALA A 21 13.26 -0.77 -9.41
N THR A 22 12.30 -0.16 -8.71
CA THR A 22 10.89 -0.13 -9.13
C THR A 22 10.72 0.57 -10.49
N ALA A 23 11.39 1.70 -10.68
CA ALA A 23 11.35 2.46 -11.93
C ALA A 23 11.96 1.68 -13.09
N ALA A 24 13.12 1.03 -12.88
CA ALA A 24 13.80 0.23 -13.88
C ALA A 24 12.95 -0.97 -14.33
N THR A 25 12.35 -1.71 -13.39
CA THR A 25 11.48 -2.86 -13.71
C THR A 25 10.24 -2.45 -14.50
N LEU A 26 9.69 -1.27 -14.26
CA LEU A 26 8.46 -0.80 -14.90
C LEU A 26 8.71 0.07 -16.13
N GLY A 27 9.96 0.35 -16.49
CA GLY A 27 10.31 1.26 -17.59
C GLY A 27 9.82 2.70 -17.35
N LEU A 28 9.78 3.13 -16.09
CA LEU A 28 9.29 4.45 -15.68
C LEU A 28 10.42 5.39 -15.30
N LYS A 29 10.17 6.69 -15.39
CA LYS A 29 11.05 7.71 -14.78
C LYS A 29 10.96 7.59 -13.27
N VAL A 30 12.12 7.64 -12.59
CA VAL A 30 12.21 7.57 -11.11
C VAL A 30 11.33 8.63 -10.46
N HIS A 31 11.31 9.85 -11.00
CA HIS A 31 10.48 10.95 -10.53
C HIS A 31 8.99 10.60 -10.43
N ASN A 32 8.43 9.92 -11.44
CA ASN A 32 7.02 9.53 -11.44
C ASN A 32 6.71 8.53 -10.31
N VAL A 33 7.66 7.64 -10.01
CA VAL A 33 7.54 6.67 -8.90
C VAL A 33 7.62 7.39 -7.57
N GLU A 34 8.52 8.35 -7.41
CA GLU A 34 8.67 9.16 -6.20
C GLU A 34 7.42 9.98 -5.90
N GLU A 35 6.90 10.72 -6.89
CA GLU A 35 5.69 11.54 -6.76
C GLU A 35 4.48 10.70 -6.35
N TYR A 36 4.33 9.52 -6.98
CA TYR A 36 3.32 8.55 -6.59
C TYR A 36 3.50 8.08 -5.14
N CYS A 37 4.72 7.72 -4.76
CA CYS A 37 4.98 7.18 -3.43
C CYS A 37 4.74 8.22 -2.33
N LYS A 38 5.08 9.49 -2.57
CA LYS A 38 4.83 10.61 -1.65
C LYS A 38 3.34 10.79 -1.33
N SER A 39 2.48 10.73 -2.34
CA SER A 39 1.02 10.92 -2.17
C SER A 39 0.28 9.67 -1.63
N HIS A 40 0.94 8.50 -1.62
CA HIS A 40 0.33 7.22 -1.27
C HIS A 40 0.92 6.54 -0.03
N GLY A 41 1.77 7.23 0.74
CA GLY A 41 2.35 6.70 1.98
C GLY A 41 3.42 5.62 1.76
N LEU A 42 4.02 5.60 0.57
CA LEU A 42 5.08 4.66 0.18
C LEU A 42 6.45 5.35 0.11
N ALA A 43 6.55 6.54 0.70
CA ALA A 43 7.75 7.34 0.70
C ALA A 43 8.77 6.85 1.75
N GLY A 44 10.05 7.09 1.47
CA GLY A 44 11.17 6.72 2.32
C GLY A 44 11.86 5.44 1.88
N ASP A 45 12.59 4.83 2.80
CA ASP A 45 13.27 3.56 2.56
C ASP A 45 12.26 2.42 2.29
N GLY A 46 12.58 1.53 1.34
CA GLY A 46 11.67 0.46 0.94
C GLY A 46 11.40 -0.55 2.07
N ALA A 47 12.44 -0.94 2.81
CA ALA A 47 12.29 -1.88 3.92
C ALA A 47 11.46 -1.27 5.05
N LEU A 48 11.65 0.02 5.35
CA LEU A 48 10.81 0.73 6.32
C LEU A 48 9.36 0.89 5.84
N VAL A 49 9.14 1.14 4.56
CA VAL A 49 7.77 1.22 3.99
C VAL A 49 7.02 -0.09 4.20
N LYS A 50 7.65 -1.24 3.98
CA LYS A 50 7.02 -2.55 4.22
C LYS A 50 6.48 -2.68 5.65
N LEU A 51 7.20 -2.16 6.64
CA LEU A 51 6.81 -2.25 8.06
C LEU A 51 5.80 -1.15 8.46
N ASN A 52 6.00 0.08 7.98
CA ASN A 52 5.24 1.25 8.43
C ASN A 52 3.94 1.48 7.64
N TYR A 53 3.79 0.88 6.46
CA TYR A 53 2.64 1.12 5.60
C TYR A 53 1.27 0.82 6.25
N PRO A 54 1.09 -0.26 7.03
CA PRO A 54 -0.17 -0.50 7.74
C PRO A 54 -0.51 0.60 8.74
N ILE A 55 0.50 1.13 9.44
CA ILE A 55 0.35 2.23 10.42
C ILE A 55 -0.09 3.50 9.69
N TRP A 56 0.60 3.83 8.59
CA TRP A 56 0.24 4.98 7.76
C TRP A 56 -1.19 4.88 7.24
N CYS A 57 -1.62 3.68 6.80
CA CYS A 57 -3.01 3.47 6.36
C CYS A 57 -4.02 3.72 7.48
N GLN A 58 -3.74 3.25 8.69
CA GLN A 58 -4.62 3.45 9.84
C GLN A 58 -4.76 4.93 10.21
N GLN A 59 -3.65 5.67 10.21
CA GLN A 59 -3.64 7.11 10.52
C GLN A 59 -4.34 7.95 9.45
N ASN A 60 -4.28 7.52 8.17
CA ASN A 60 -4.79 8.29 7.04
C ASN A 60 -6.15 7.81 6.52
N ASN A 61 -6.93 7.08 7.33
CA ASN A 61 -8.23 6.51 6.95
C ASN A 61 -8.16 5.74 5.62
N ARG A 62 -7.18 4.85 5.47
CA ARG A 62 -7.00 4.03 4.27
C ARG A 62 -7.09 2.56 4.58
N CYS A 63 -7.46 1.76 3.58
CA CYS A 63 -7.53 0.32 3.73
C CYS A 63 -6.12 -0.26 3.94
N MET A 64 -5.94 -1.08 4.96
CA MET A 64 -4.63 -1.69 5.26
C MET A 64 -4.11 -2.66 4.17
N VAL A 65 -4.98 -3.08 3.24
CA VAL A 65 -4.62 -4.03 2.17
C VAL A 65 -4.43 -3.31 0.84
N CYS A 66 -5.47 -2.65 0.34
CA CYS A 66 -5.43 -1.97 -0.96
C CYS A 66 -5.16 -0.47 -0.89
N GLY A 67 -5.10 0.15 0.31
CA GLY A 67 -4.72 1.55 0.49
C GLY A 67 -5.71 2.56 -0.06
N ASP A 68 -6.90 2.11 -0.48
CA ASP A 68 -7.99 2.99 -0.88
C ASP A 68 -8.53 3.78 0.31
N LYS A 69 -9.00 4.99 0.05
CA LYS A 69 -9.60 5.85 1.07
C LYS A 69 -10.86 5.19 1.62
N LEU A 70 -10.95 5.11 2.95
CA LEU A 70 -12.10 4.56 3.65
C LEU A 70 -13.12 5.67 3.92
N GLN A 71 -14.36 5.41 3.53
CA GLN A 71 -15.50 6.19 4.00
C GLN A 71 -15.93 5.64 5.37
N GLN A 72 -15.53 6.34 6.43
CA GLN A 72 -15.87 5.97 7.80
C GLN A 72 -17.37 6.21 8.04
N PRO A 73 -18.07 5.30 8.74
CA PRO A 73 -19.46 5.53 9.11
C PRO A 73 -19.52 6.69 10.13
N LYS A 74 -20.64 7.43 10.12
CA LYS A 74 -20.86 8.54 11.08
C LYS A 74 -20.93 8.03 12.53
N THR A 75 -21.40 6.80 12.74
CA THR A 75 -21.56 6.16 14.05
C THR A 75 -21.04 4.72 14.02
N GLY A 76 -20.74 4.17 15.20
CA GLY A 76 -20.31 2.78 15.36
C GLY A 76 -18.82 2.51 15.11
N ARG A 77 -18.47 1.26 14.82
CA ARG A 77 -17.07 0.81 14.71
C ARG A 77 -16.41 1.35 13.44
N ARG A 78 -15.20 1.93 13.60
CA ARG A 78 -14.38 2.38 12.48
C ARG A 78 -14.04 1.23 11.52
N LYS A 79 -14.17 1.49 10.22
CA LYS A 79 -13.76 0.56 9.17
C LYS A 79 -12.24 0.47 9.10
N ARG A 80 -11.74 -0.76 8.96
CA ARG A 80 -10.32 -1.07 8.71
C ARG A 80 -10.06 -1.48 7.26
N PHE A 81 -11.09 -1.90 6.54
CA PHE A 81 -11.02 -2.42 5.18
C PHE A 81 -12.08 -1.78 4.29
N CYS A 82 -11.79 -1.60 3.01
CA CYS A 82 -12.74 -1.03 2.05
C CYS A 82 -13.87 -1.99 1.69
N SER A 83 -13.61 -3.31 1.77
CA SER A 83 -14.55 -4.36 1.38
C SER A 83 -14.25 -5.68 2.09
N GLY A 84 -15.21 -6.62 2.03
CA GLY A 84 -15.03 -7.99 2.52
C GLY A 84 -13.84 -8.69 1.86
N ARG A 85 -13.59 -8.44 0.56
CA ARG A 85 -12.45 -9.01 -0.19
C ARG A 85 -11.10 -8.63 0.44
N CYS A 86 -10.93 -7.37 0.85
CA CYS A 86 -9.72 -6.93 1.54
C CYS A 86 -9.62 -7.52 2.95
N ARG A 87 -10.73 -7.65 3.66
CA ARG A 87 -10.75 -8.33 4.97
C ARG A 87 -10.26 -9.78 4.84
N THR A 88 -10.81 -10.55 3.90
CA THR A 88 -10.42 -11.95 3.66
C THR A 88 -8.94 -12.05 3.29
N ARG A 89 -8.46 -11.19 2.38
CA ARG A 89 -7.04 -11.18 1.98
C ARG A 89 -6.12 -10.90 3.18
N TYR A 90 -6.49 -9.96 4.06
CA TYR A 90 -5.72 -9.70 5.27
C TYR A 90 -5.64 -10.93 6.18
N CYS A 91 -6.75 -11.64 6.38
CA CYS A 91 -6.77 -12.87 7.18
C CYS A 91 -5.89 -13.96 6.59
N LEU A 92 -5.87 -14.13 5.26
CA LEU A 92 -5.01 -15.11 4.60
C LEU A 92 -3.52 -14.76 4.72
N MET A 93 -3.16 -13.49 4.49
CA MET A 93 -1.78 -13.01 4.61
C MET A 93 -1.23 -13.18 6.04
N LYS A 94 -2.10 -13.03 7.05
CA LYS A 94 -1.75 -13.26 8.46
C LYS A 94 -1.42 -14.73 8.73
N LYS A 95 -2.25 -15.67 8.25
CA LYS A 95 -2.02 -17.11 8.42
C LYS A 95 -0.68 -17.56 7.81
N SER A 96 -0.39 -17.12 6.58
CA SER A 96 0.86 -17.49 5.88
C SER A 96 2.15 -16.95 6.52
N MET A 97 2.07 -16.07 7.52
CA MET A 97 3.22 -15.56 8.27
C MET A 97 3.39 -16.26 9.64
N GLU A 98 2.35 -16.97 10.08
CA GLU A 98 2.33 -17.72 11.35
C GLU A 98 2.72 -19.20 11.14
N GLU A 99 2.60 -19.68 9.90
CA GLU A 99 3.14 -20.95 9.38
C GLU A 99 4.59 -20.78 8.89
#